data_AF-Y0KII2-F1
#
_entry.id   AF-Y0KII2-F1
#
_cell.length_a   1.000
_cell.length_b   1.000
_cell.length_c   1.000
_cell.angle_alpha   90.00
_cell.angle_beta   90.00
_cell.angle_gamma   90.00
#
_symmetry.space_group_name_H-M   'P 1'
#
loop_
_entity.id
_entity.type
_entity.pdbx_description
1 polymer ?
#
loop_
_entity_poly.entity_id
_entity_poly.type
_entity_poly.pdbx_seq_one_letter_code
_entity_poly.pdbx_strand_id
1 'polypeptide(L)'
;MLKRLYFLGVLLASANVQAESMLDYLTDANGKYIGPSVEDQVALMDKDHNGFADVFEVRAYLEKQHGVGYQKELLDKWESSASGKSCSTPFAKELYSDKTYQNTTN
;
A
#
# COMPACT_ATOMS: atom_id res chain seq x y z
N MET A 1 -4.11 -63.06 0.95
CA MET A 1 -3.09 -62.05 1.36
C MET A 1 -2.89 -60.94 0.32
N LEU A 2 -3.30 -61.13 -0.95
CA LEU A 2 -3.15 -60.14 -2.02
C LEU A 2 -3.96 -58.84 -1.85
N LYS A 3 -5.15 -58.89 -1.22
CA LYS A 3 -6.00 -57.71 -0.97
C LYS A 3 -5.38 -56.68 0.00
N ARG A 4 -4.51 -57.11 0.92
CA ARG A 4 -3.83 -56.21 1.87
C ARG A 4 -2.67 -55.44 1.22
N LEU A 5 -2.05 -56.02 0.20
CA LEU A 5 -1.00 -55.37 -0.60
C LEU A 5 -1.58 -54.27 -1.51
N TYR A 6 -2.79 -54.47 -2.05
CA TYR A 6 -3.48 -53.45 -2.83
C TYR A 6 -3.84 -52.19 -2.01
N PHE A 7 -4.25 -52.36 -0.76
CA PHE A 7 -4.55 -51.23 0.13
C PHE A 7 -3.31 -50.41 0.50
N LEU A 8 -2.14 -51.06 0.61
CA LEU A 8 -0.88 -50.36 0.87
C LEU A 8 -0.43 -49.54 -0.35
N GLY A 9 -0.60 -50.08 -1.56
CA GLY A 9 -0.22 -49.39 -2.81
C GLY A 9 -1.04 -48.12 -3.09
N VAL A 10 -2.32 -48.10 -2.72
CA VAL A 10 -3.19 -46.92 -2.91
C VAL A 10 -2.86 -45.81 -1.90
N LEU A 11 -2.40 -46.14 -0.68
CA LEU A 11 -2.06 -45.14 0.33
C LEU A 11 -0.81 -44.32 -0.03
N LEU A 12 0.18 -44.95 -0.69
CA LEU A 12 1.43 -44.28 -1.10
C LEU A 12 1.27 -43.33 -2.31
N ALA A 13 0.17 -43.39 -3.06
CA ALA A 13 -0.05 -42.49 -4.21
C ALA A 13 -0.52 -41.07 -3.82
N SER A 14 -0.80 -40.83 -2.54
CA SER A 14 -1.50 -39.63 -2.06
C SER A 14 -0.60 -38.44 -1.71
N ALA A 15 0.72 -38.53 -1.92
CA ALA A 15 1.70 -37.63 -1.27
C ALA A 15 2.39 -36.61 -2.21
N ASN A 16 1.83 -36.30 -3.37
CA ASN A 16 2.33 -35.17 -4.17
C ASN A 16 1.63 -33.87 -3.71
N VAL A 17 1.93 -33.45 -2.48
CA VAL A 17 1.68 -32.07 -2.06
C VAL A 17 2.81 -31.24 -2.67
N GLN A 18 2.54 -30.64 -3.82
CA GLN A 18 3.43 -29.63 -4.40
C GLN A 18 3.46 -28.44 -3.45
N ALA A 19 4.60 -28.23 -2.80
CA ALA A 19 4.89 -26.98 -2.11
C ALA A 19 5.15 -25.93 -3.19
N GLU A 20 4.09 -25.33 -3.75
CA GLU A 20 4.26 -24.14 -4.59
C GLU A 20 4.98 -23.08 -3.77
N SER A 21 6.09 -22.59 -4.34
CA SER A 21 6.79 -21.45 -3.77
C SER A 21 5.83 -20.25 -3.76
N MET A 22 5.88 -19.39 -2.73
CA MET A 22 5.16 -18.11 -2.78
C MET A 22 5.50 -17.31 -4.03
N LEU A 23 6.72 -17.49 -4.58
CA LEU A 23 7.09 -16.88 -5.84
C LEU A 23 6.26 -17.45 -7.00
N ASP A 24 6.10 -18.78 -7.09
CA ASP A 24 5.29 -19.44 -8.12
C ASP A 24 3.82 -19.03 -8.03
N TYR A 25 3.32 -18.78 -6.82
CA TYR A 25 1.96 -18.27 -6.60
C TYR A 25 1.80 -16.82 -7.09
N LEU A 26 2.86 -16.02 -7.04
CA LEU A 26 2.83 -14.59 -7.40
C LEU A 26 3.27 -14.34 -8.86
N THR A 27 3.77 -15.34 -9.58
CA THR A 27 4.30 -15.19 -10.95
C THR A 27 3.73 -16.20 -11.95
N ASP A 28 3.61 -15.82 -13.22
CA ASP A 28 3.17 -16.71 -14.30
C ASP A 28 4.28 -17.67 -14.75
N ALA A 29 3.96 -18.53 -15.73
CA ALA A 29 4.92 -19.48 -16.31
C ALA A 29 6.16 -18.84 -16.96
N ASN A 30 6.14 -17.52 -17.19
CA ASN A 30 7.26 -16.73 -17.71
C ASN A 30 8.00 -15.94 -16.60
N GLY A 31 7.61 -16.12 -15.33
CA GLY A 31 8.16 -15.40 -14.18
C GLY A 31 7.65 -13.96 -14.02
N LYS A 32 6.57 -13.58 -14.72
CA LYS A 32 5.98 -12.24 -14.59
C LYS A 32 4.98 -12.20 -13.45
N TYR A 33 5.03 -11.16 -12.62
CA TYR A 33 4.04 -10.95 -11.55
C TYR A 33 2.60 -10.95 -12.10
N ILE A 34 1.72 -11.76 -11.50
CA ILE A 34 0.31 -11.91 -11.92
C ILE A 34 -0.69 -11.14 -11.06
N GLY A 35 -0.24 -10.53 -9.97
CA GLY A 35 -1.12 -9.74 -9.12
C GLY A 35 -1.48 -8.39 -9.75
N PRO A 36 -2.40 -7.65 -9.11
CA PRO A 36 -2.83 -6.34 -9.59
C PRO A 36 -1.64 -5.40 -9.70
N SER A 37 -1.47 -4.76 -10.85
CA SER A 37 -0.40 -3.79 -11.04
C SER A 37 -0.62 -2.58 -10.13
N VAL A 38 0.47 -1.88 -9.80
CA VAL A 38 0.35 -0.65 -9.01
C VAL A 38 -0.42 0.39 -9.82
N GLU A 39 -0.19 0.41 -11.12
CA GLU A 39 -0.83 1.29 -12.09
C GLU A 39 -2.35 1.07 -12.13
N ASP A 40 -2.82 -0.18 -12.17
CA ASP A 40 -4.25 -0.49 -12.12
C ASP A 40 -4.88 -0.04 -10.80
N GLN A 41 -4.15 -0.20 -9.69
CA GLN A 41 -4.64 0.22 -8.38
C GLN A 41 -4.70 1.75 -8.26
N VAL A 42 -3.71 2.47 -8.80
CA VAL A 42 -3.73 3.94 -8.86
C VAL A 42 -4.90 4.42 -9.72
N ALA A 43 -5.16 3.77 -10.86
CA ALA A 43 -6.30 4.10 -11.71
C ALA A 43 -7.66 3.88 -11.00
N LEU A 44 -7.75 2.94 -10.05
CA LEU A 44 -8.95 2.75 -9.23
C LEU A 44 -9.11 3.84 -8.15
N MET A 45 -8.00 4.41 -7.69
CA MET A 45 -7.97 5.47 -6.67
C MET A 45 -8.25 6.85 -7.28
N ASP A 46 -7.60 7.17 -8.39
CA ASP A 46 -7.71 8.44 -9.14
C ASP A 46 -9.16 8.66 -9.64
N LYS A 47 -9.91 9.51 -8.95
CA LYS A 47 -11.32 9.84 -9.26
C LYS A 47 -11.44 11.06 -10.13
N ASP A 48 -10.52 12.00 -10.01
CA ASP A 48 -10.51 13.21 -10.82
C ASP A 48 -9.82 13.01 -12.19
N HIS A 49 -9.25 11.82 -12.42
CA HIS A 49 -8.56 11.40 -13.63
C HIS A 49 -7.38 12.31 -14.00
N ASN A 50 -6.72 12.86 -12.99
CA ASN A 50 -5.56 13.73 -13.17
C ASN A 50 -4.24 12.95 -13.39
N GLY A 51 -4.28 11.61 -13.29
CA GLY A 51 -3.15 10.71 -13.51
C GLY A 51 -2.39 10.32 -12.24
N PHE A 52 -2.84 10.73 -11.05
CA PHE A 52 -2.30 10.31 -9.76
C PHE A 52 -3.40 10.22 -8.70
N ALA A 53 -3.15 9.46 -7.64
CA ALA A 53 -4.04 9.39 -6.49
C ALA A 53 -3.56 10.33 -5.38
N ASP A 54 -4.38 11.30 -5.02
CA ASP A 54 -4.09 12.18 -3.89
C ASP A 54 -4.37 11.50 -2.53
N VAL A 55 -3.97 12.13 -1.43
CA VAL A 55 -4.12 11.55 -0.09
C VAL A 55 -5.59 11.34 0.30
N PHE A 56 -6.50 12.18 -0.17
CA PHE A 56 -7.93 12.08 0.12
C PHE A 56 -8.56 10.93 -0.67
N GLU A 57 -8.15 10.74 -1.92
CA GLU A 57 -8.55 9.62 -2.77
C GLU A 57 -8.01 8.29 -2.24
N VAL A 58 -6.75 8.27 -1.78
CA VAL A 58 -6.15 7.11 -1.11
C VAL A 58 -6.92 6.76 0.17
N ARG A 59 -7.26 7.75 1.00
CA ARG A 59 -8.09 7.51 2.19
C ARG A 59 -9.45 6.94 1.81
N ALA A 60 -10.16 7.56 0.87
CA ALA A 60 -11.48 7.11 0.44
C ALA A 60 -11.44 5.68 -0.12
N TYR A 61 -10.38 5.34 -0.85
CA TYR A 61 -10.17 3.98 -1.36
C TYR A 61 -9.91 2.97 -0.22
N LEU A 62 -9.02 3.30 0.72
CA LEU A 62 -8.70 2.42 1.85
C LEU A 62 -9.91 2.21 2.77
N GLU A 63 -10.69 3.25 3.04
CA GLU A 63 -11.92 3.14 3.83
C GLU A 63 -12.99 2.31 3.11
N LYS A 64 -13.06 2.38 1.77
CA LYS A 64 -13.94 1.52 0.98
C LYS A 64 -13.56 0.04 1.07
N GLN A 65 -12.27 -0.28 1.16
CA GLN A 65 -11.78 -1.66 1.22
C GLN A 65 -11.80 -2.25 2.64
N HIS A 66 -11.42 -1.46 3.64
CA HIS A 66 -11.18 -1.94 5.01
C HIS A 66 -12.19 -1.44 6.04
N GLY A 67 -13.08 -0.52 5.66
CA GLY A 67 -14.06 0.10 6.54
C GLY A 67 -13.64 1.49 7.03
N VAL A 68 -14.63 2.22 7.55
CA VAL A 68 -14.48 3.61 8.01
C VAL A 68 -13.47 3.71 9.15
N GLY A 69 -12.54 4.66 9.06
CA GLY A 69 -11.53 4.89 10.09
C GLY A 69 -10.32 3.94 10.03
N TYR A 70 -10.16 3.19 8.94
CA TYR A 70 -8.96 2.39 8.72
C TYR A 70 -7.71 3.26 8.78
N GLN A 71 -6.77 2.91 9.67
CA GLN A 71 -5.50 3.63 9.89
C GLN A 71 -5.68 5.16 10.06
N LYS A 72 -6.78 5.57 10.71
CA LYS A 72 -7.16 6.97 10.88
C LYS A 72 -6.01 7.89 11.28
N GLU A 73 -5.24 7.55 12.32
CA GLU A 73 -4.13 8.38 12.80
C GLU A 73 -3.04 8.62 11.74
N LEU A 74 -2.70 7.58 10.96
CA LEU A 74 -1.72 7.68 9.89
C LEU A 74 -2.25 8.54 8.74
N LEU A 75 -3.49 8.27 8.32
CA LEU A 75 -4.11 9.02 7.24
C LEU A 75 -4.35 10.48 7.65
N ASP A 76 -4.69 10.76 8.91
CA ASP A 76 -4.88 12.12 9.44
C ASP A 76 -3.56 12.89 9.37
N LYS A 77 -2.45 12.23 9.70
CA LYS A 77 -1.11 12.80 9.53
C LYS A 77 -0.81 13.09 8.06
N TRP A 78 -1.13 12.18 7.15
CA TRP A 78 -0.90 12.38 5.73
C TRP A 78 -1.71 13.55 5.17
N GLU A 79 -2.99 13.65 5.52
CA GLU A 79 -3.83 14.79 5.14
C GLU A 79 -3.32 16.09 5.75
N SER A 80 -2.82 16.06 6.99
CA SER A 80 -2.22 17.25 7.63
C SER A 80 -0.95 17.71 6.93
N SER A 81 -0.14 16.77 6.41
CA SER A 81 1.06 17.06 5.63
C SER A 81 0.70 17.61 4.25
N ALA A 82 -0.28 17.00 3.57
CA ALA A 82 -0.75 17.44 2.26
C ALA A 82 -1.44 18.81 2.30
N SER A 83 -2.19 19.10 3.36
CA SER A 83 -2.86 20.40 3.59
C SER A 83 -1.93 21.53 4.05
N GLY A 84 -0.62 21.30 4.08
CA GLY A 84 0.36 22.35 4.38
C GLY A 84 0.52 22.69 5.87
N LYS A 85 -0.08 21.92 6.79
CA LYS A 85 0.16 22.11 8.25
C LYS A 85 1.58 21.74 8.69
N SER A 86 2.39 21.21 7.77
CA SER A 86 3.81 20.91 8.00
C SER A 86 4.73 22.13 8.07
N CYS A 87 4.25 23.35 7.78
CA CYS A 87 5.05 24.59 7.91
C CYS A 87 5.00 25.25 9.31
N SER A 88 4.51 24.55 10.32
CA SER A 88 4.66 24.94 11.74
C SER A 88 5.79 24.15 12.43
N THR A 89 6.89 23.89 11.71
CA THR A 89 8.13 23.47 12.38
C THR A 89 8.65 24.62 13.25
N PRO A 90 9.26 24.35 14.41
CA PRO A 90 9.77 25.39 15.32
C PRO A 90 10.72 26.40 14.65
N PHE A 91 11.37 25.99 13.55
CA PHE A 91 12.22 26.83 12.71
C PHE A 91 11.49 27.99 12.01
N ALA A 92 10.20 27.84 11.67
CA ALA A 92 9.44 28.91 11.01
C ALA A 92 9.17 30.08 11.97
N LYS A 93 9.11 29.82 13.28
CA LYS A 93 8.93 30.88 14.29
C LYS A 93 10.19 31.74 14.45
N GLU A 94 11.38 31.13 14.32
CA GLU A 94 12.66 31.84 14.43
C GLU A 94 12.90 32.77 13.22
N LEU A 95 12.59 32.31 12.00
CA LEU A 95 12.72 33.11 10.77
C LEU A 95 11.89 34.40 10.75
N TYR A 96 10.68 34.40 11.34
CA TYR A 96 9.83 35.60 11.43
C TYR A 96 10.02 36.39 12.73
N SER A 97 10.78 35.87 13.69
CA SER A 97 11.07 36.57 14.96
C SER A 97 12.32 37.45 14.91
N ASP A 98 13.14 37.31 13.87
CA ASP A 98 14.33 38.15 13.71
C ASP A 98 13.92 39.56 13.21
N LYS A 99 13.87 40.52 14.13
CA LYS A 99 13.52 41.93 13.89
C LYS A 99 14.55 42.68 13.02
N THR A 100 15.55 41.99 12.47
CA THR A 100 16.61 42.57 11.64
C THR A 100 16.19 42.79 10.18
N TYR A 101 15.09 42.18 9.72
CA TYR A 101 14.59 42.31 8.32
C TYR A 101 13.73 43.56 8.05
N GLN A 102 13.68 44.53 8.96
CA GLN A 102 12.90 45.77 8.77
C GLN A 102 13.76 47.03 8.54
N ASN A 103 15.10 46.92 8.50
CA ASN A 103 15.99 48.10 8.49
C ASN A 103 16.90 48.25 7.25
N THR A 104 16.58 47.64 6.11
CA THR A 104 17.39 47.81 4.87
C THR A 104 16.62 48.41 3.70
N THR A 105 15.59 49.21 3.98
CA THR A 105 14.99 50.12 2.98
C THR A 105 14.85 51.51 3.57
N ASN A 106 15.94 52.26 3.59
CA ASN A 106 15.96 53.73 3.50
C ASN A 106 17.29 54.16 2.90
#